data_AF-A0A846E363-F1
#
_entry.id   AF-A0A846E363-F1
#
_cell.length_a   1.000
_cell.length_b   1.000
_cell.length_c   1.000
_cell.angle_alpha   90.00
_cell.angle_beta   90.00
_cell.angle_gamma   90.00
#
_symmetry.space_group_name_H-M   'P 1'
#
loop_
_entity.id
_entity.type
_entity.pdbx_description
1 polymer ?
#
loop_
_entity_poly.entity_id
_entity_poly.type
_entity_poly.pdbx_seq_one_letter_code
_entity_poly.pdbx_strand_id
1 'polypeptide(L)'
;MTEQLQAEIEAIRSQIQALQQERQQIGVDEVTPEDDSPEAIASAHRRYAREKAQVSVELRGIDDAIAALVNQLQQKQSELAQVANYSPRLQIQQQVEIAQM
;
A
#
# COMPACT_ATOMS: atom_id res chain seq x y z
N MET A 1 -7.25 -1.01 25.20
CA MET A 1 -6.90 0.28 24.57
C MET A 1 -5.58 0.17 23.82
N THR A 2 -4.47 -0.13 24.51
CA THR A 2 -3.15 -0.26 23.86
C THR A 2 -3.03 -1.46 22.92
N GLU A 3 -3.56 -2.62 23.30
CA GLU A 3 -3.58 -3.83 22.44
C GLU A 3 -4.37 -3.59 21.14
N GLN A 4 -5.50 -2.88 21.24
CA GLN A 4 -6.30 -2.52 20.08
C GLN A 4 -5.55 -1.56 19.16
N LEU A 5 -4.85 -0.56 19.72
CA LEU A 5 -4.04 0.37 18.94
C LEU A 5 -2.86 -0.32 18.25
N GLN A 6 -2.22 -1.30 18.92
CA GLN A 6 -1.17 -2.13 18.33
C GLN A 6 -1.72 -3.00 17.20
N ALA A 7 -2.86 -3.66 17.40
CA ALA A 7 -3.51 -4.46 16.36
C ALA A 7 -3.90 -3.62 15.14
N GLU A 8 -4.38 -2.39 15.34
CA GLU A 8 -4.68 -1.45 14.24
C GLU A 8 -3.42 -1.02 13.49
N ILE A 9 -2.30 -0.77 14.19
CA ILE A 9 -1.01 -0.46 13.57
C ILE A 9 -0.51 -1.64 12.72
N GLU A 10 -0.61 -2.87 13.23
CA GLU A 10 -0.23 -4.08 12.51
C GLU A 10 -1.12 -4.31 11.28
N ALA A 11 -2.43 -4.13 11.42
CA ALA A 11 -3.36 -4.23 10.30
C ALA A 11 -3.03 -3.23 9.18
N ILE A 12 -2.73 -1.97 9.53
CA ILE A 12 -2.35 -0.95 8.54
C ILE A 12 -1.04 -1.33 7.84
N ARG A 13 -0.03 -1.80 8.58
CA ARG A 13 1.25 -2.26 7.99
C ARG A 13 1.04 -3.43 7.03
N SER A 14 0.24 -4.41 7.43
CA SER A 14 -0.10 -5.55 6.58
C SER A 14 -0.81 -5.10 5.31
N GLN A 15 -1.74 -4.15 5.41
CA GLN A 15 -2.46 -3.63 4.25
C GLN A 15 -1.55 -2.86 3.28
N ILE A 16 -0.62 -2.05 3.81
CA ILE A 16 0.38 -1.36 2.99
C ILE A 16 1.25 -2.37 2.24
N GLN A 17 1.71 -3.43 2.90
CA GLN A 17 2.50 -4.48 2.25
C GLN A 17 1.72 -5.21 1.15
N ALA A 18 0.45 -5.55 1.39
CA ALA A 18 -0.41 -6.17 0.40
C ALA A 18 -0.59 -5.27 -0.84
N LEU A 19 -0.89 -3.99 -0.64
CA LEU A 19 -1.02 -3.01 -1.74
C LEU A 19 0.28 -2.81 -2.51
N GLN A 20 1.43 -2.83 -1.84
CA GLN A 20 2.73 -2.76 -2.50
C GLN A 20 3.00 -3.99 -3.38
N GLN A 21 2.58 -5.18 -2.95
CA GLN A 21 2.69 -6.41 -3.75
C GLN A 21 1.74 -6.37 -4.94
N GLU A 22 0.49 -5.97 -4.73
CA GLU A 22 -0.52 -5.80 -5.78
C GLU A 22 -0.01 -4.81 -6.86
N ARG A 23 0.50 -3.66 -6.44
CA ARG A 23 1.10 -2.66 -7.32
C ARG A 23 2.22 -3.21 -8.20
N GLN A 24 3.04 -4.12 -7.69
CA GLN A 24 4.15 -4.72 -8.43
C GLN A 24 3.70 -5.75 -9.47
N GLN A 25 2.49 -6.30 -9.32
CA GLN A 25 1.93 -7.31 -10.21
C GLN A 25 1.16 -6.69 -11.39
N ILE A 26 0.76 -5.42 -11.27
CA ILE A 26 0.00 -4.73 -12.30
C ILE A 26 0.95 -4.25 -13.42
N GLY A 27 0.66 -4.70 -14.64
CA GLY A 27 1.35 -4.33 -15.87
C GLY A 27 0.39 -4.26 -17.05
N VAL A 28 0.88 -3.74 -18.18
CA VAL A 28 0.16 -3.76 -19.47
C VAL A 28 0.96 -4.62 -20.42
N ASP A 29 0.33 -5.63 -20.99
CA ASP A 29 0.95 -6.46 -22.01
C ASP A 29 1.17 -5.66 -23.30
N GLU A 30 2.21 -6.03 -24.04
CA GLU A 30 2.43 -5.47 -25.37
C GLU A 30 1.34 -5.97 -26.32
N VAL A 31 0.73 -5.05 -27.06
CA VAL A 31 -0.36 -5.39 -27.98
C VAL A 31 0.17 -5.52 -29.39
N THR A 32 0.09 -6.73 -29.94
CA THR A 32 0.39 -7.00 -31.34
C THR A 32 -0.86 -6.82 -32.22
N PRO A 33 -0.73 -6.21 -33.42
CA PRO A 33 -1.75 -6.28 -34.46
C PRO A 33 -2.08 -7.73 -34.85
N GLU A 34 -3.29 -7.97 -35.34
CA GLU A 34 -3.71 -9.27 -35.88
C GLU A 34 -3.05 -9.56 -37.24
N ASP A 35 -2.86 -8.51 -38.05
CA ASP A 35 -2.14 -8.52 -39.31
C ASP A 35 -1.52 -7.13 -39.60
N ASP A 36 -0.86 -6.99 -40.76
CA ASP A 36 -0.20 -5.76 -41.21
C ASP A 36 -1.15 -4.75 -41.89
N SER A 37 -2.47 -4.97 -41.84
CA SER A 37 -3.42 -4.01 -42.38
C SER A 37 -3.41 -2.71 -41.56
N PRO A 38 -3.59 -1.54 -42.20
CA PRO A 38 -3.69 -0.27 -41.48
C PRO A 38 -4.77 -0.28 -40.39
N GLU A 39 -5.90 -0.94 -40.64
CA GLU A 39 -7.02 -1.08 -39.70
C GLU A 39 -6.64 -1.92 -38.47
N ALA A 40 -5.96 -3.06 -38.67
CA ALA A 40 -5.52 -3.91 -37.56
C ALA A 40 -4.47 -3.20 -36.69
N ILE A 41 -3.51 -2.51 -37.31
CA ILE A 41 -2.51 -1.70 -36.61
C ILE A 41 -3.21 -0.62 -35.76
N ALA A 42 -4.11 0.16 -36.36
CA ALA A 42 -4.84 1.20 -35.64
C ALA A 42 -5.72 0.64 -34.51
N SER A 43 -6.34 -0.54 -34.71
CA SER A 43 -7.13 -1.22 -33.70
C SER A 43 -6.28 -1.65 -32.49
N ALA A 44 -5.12 -2.28 -32.74
CA ALA A 44 -4.17 -2.69 -31.72
C ALA A 44 -3.71 -1.50 -30.85
N HIS A 45 -3.30 -0.39 -31.48
CA HIS A 45 -2.89 0.81 -30.74
C HIS A 45 -4.02 1.42 -29.92
N ARG A 46 -5.25 1.45 -30.43
CA ARG A 46 -6.42 1.93 -29.67
C ARG A 46 -6.74 1.03 -28.47
N ARG A 47 -6.62 -0.29 -28.63
CA ARG A 47 -6.80 -1.25 -27.53
C ARG A 47 -5.74 -1.02 -26.44
N TYR A 48 -4.47 -0.97 -26.83
CA TYR A 48 -3.35 -0.71 -25.92
C TYR A 48 -3.52 0.61 -25.15
N ALA A 49 -3.93 1.68 -25.83
CA ALA A 49 -4.14 2.97 -25.18
C ALA A 49 -5.23 2.91 -24.10
N ARG A 50 -6.31 2.16 -24.32
CA ARG A 50 -7.40 2.00 -23.34
C ARG A 50 -6.94 1.16 -22.14
N GLU A 51 -6.29 0.03 -22.38
CA GLU A 51 -5.76 -0.84 -21.33
C GLU A 51 -4.72 -0.11 -20.48
N LYS A 52 -3.80 0.61 -21.13
CA LYS A 52 -2.80 1.43 -20.43
C LYS A 52 -3.42 2.55 -19.60
N ALA A 53 -4.46 3.20 -20.11
CA ALA A 53 -5.18 4.23 -19.35
C ALA A 53 -5.85 3.64 -18.10
N GLN A 54 -6.48 2.47 -18.23
CA GLN A 54 -7.11 1.76 -17.11
C GLN A 54 -6.07 1.37 -16.04
N VAL A 55 -4.96 0.74 -16.45
CA VAL A 55 -3.87 0.36 -15.53
C VAL A 55 -3.26 1.59 -14.85
N SER A 56 -3.11 2.70 -15.56
CA SER A 56 -2.56 3.94 -14.97
C SER A 56 -3.48 4.50 -13.87
N VAL A 57 -4.79 4.41 -14.05
CA VAL A 57 -5.77 4.85 -13.04
C VAL A 57 -5.77 3.91 -11.83
N GLU A 58 -5.70 2.61 -12.05
CA GLU A 58 -5.63 1.60 -11.00
C GLU A 58 -4.37 1.76 -10.12
N LEU A 59 -3.20 1.86 -10.75
CA LEU A 59 -1.93 2.13 -10.05
C LEU A 59 -2.00 3.41 -9.23
N ARG A 60 -2.60 4.48 -9.77
CA ARG A 60 -2.79 5.72 -9.03
C ARG A 60 -3.69 5.53 -7.80
N GLY A 61 -4.79 4.79 -7.93
CA GLY A 61 -5.68 4.49 -6.81
C GLY A 61 -4.95 3.73 -5.68
N ILE A 62 -4.09 2.77 -6.05
CA ILE A 62 -3.25 2.04 -5.08
C ILE A 62 -2.23 2.98 -4.42
N ASP A 63 -1.57 3.84 -5.19
CA ASP A 63 -0.62 4.83 -4.66
C ASP A 63 -1.29 5.81 -3.68
N ASP A 64 -2.48 6.31 -4.03
CA ASP A 64 -3.27 7.20 -3.17
C ASP A 64 -3.72 6.48 -1.87
N ALA A 65 -4.12 5.20 -1.96
CA ALA A 65 -4.48 4.39 -0.80
C ALA A 65 -3.29 4.13 0.14
N ILE A 66 -2.11 3.80 -0.42
CA ILE A 66 -0.87 3.65 0.35
C ILE A 66 -0.54 4.95 1.09
N ALA A 67 -0.61 6.10 0.41
CA ALA A 67 -0.33 7.39 1.02
C ALA A 67 -1.29 7.70 2.20
N ALA A 68 -2.57 7.43 2.02
CA ALA A 68 -3.56 7.58 3.10
C ALA A 68 -3.26 6.69 4.31
N LEU A 69 -2.91 5.42 4.06
CA LEU A 69 -2.57 4.45 5.12
C LEU A 69 -1.26 4.82 5.84
N VAL A 70 -0.25 5.34 5.13
CA VAL A 70 0.99 5.84 5.74
C VAL A 70 0.69 7.02 6.69
N ASN A 71 -0.17 7.95 6.27
CA ASN A 71 -0.59 9.06 7.14
C ASN A 71 -1.32 8.54 8.38
N GLN A 72 -2.23 7.57 8.21
CA GLN A 72 -2.96 6.95 9.33
C GLN A 72 -2.02 6.20 10.29
N LEU A 73 -1.02 5.48 9.74
CA LEU A 73 0.00 4.79 10.52
C LEU A 73 0.79 5.76 11.39
N GLN A 74 1.24 6.89 10.84
CA GLN A 74 1.97 7.92 11.57
C GLN A 74 1.14 8.52 12.71
N GLN A 75 -0.14 8.78 12.48
CA GLN A 75 -1.06 9.27 13.50
C GLN A 75 -1.18 8.27 14.67
N LYS A 76 -1.45 7.00 14.37
CA LYS A 76 -1.60 5.96 15.40
C LYS A 76 -0.31 5.67 16.16
N GLN A 77 0.84 5.72 15.50
CA GLN A 77 2.14 5.61 16.16
C GLN A 77 2.37 6.77 17.13
N SER A 78 1.95 7.98 16.76
CA SER A 78 2.04 9.16 17.63
C SER A 78 1.11 9.04 18.84
N GLU A 79 -0.11 8.53 18.65
CA GLU A 79 -1.04 8.23 19.75
C GLU A 79 -0.45 7.19 20.72
N LEU A 80 0.15 6.11 20.18
CA LEU A 80 0.77 5.07 21.00
C LEU A 80 1.94 5.61 21.82
N ALA A 81 2.79 6.45 21.22
CA ALA A 81 3.90 7.11 21.91
C ALA A 81 3.39 8.03 23.03
N GLN A 82 2.31 8.77 22.80
CA GLN A 82 1.69 9.59 23.86
C GLN A 82 1.19 8.72 25.02
N VAL A 83 0.44 7.65 24.74
CA VAL A 83 -0.07 6.74 25.78
C VAL A 83 1.07 6.11 26.61
N ALA A 84 2.18 5.75 25.96
CA ALA A 84 3.37 5.22 26.62
C ALA A 84 4.06 6.26 27.54
N ASN A 85 4.14 7.53 27.11
CA ASN A 85 4.73 8.61 27.91
C ASN A 85 3.90 8.97 29.16
N TYR A 86 2.58 8.77 29.12
CA TYR A 86 1.70 9.03 30.28
C TYR A 86 1.59 7.85 31.26
N SER A 87 2.22 6.70 30.97
CA SER A 87 2.05 5.46 31.75
C SER A 87 3.39 4.85 32.22
N PRO A 88 3.83 5.09 33.49
CA PRO A 88 5.10 4.58 34.03
C PRO A 88 5.26 3.05 33.99
N ARG A 89 4.16 2.29 34.02
CA ARG A 89 4.20 0.81 33.91
C ARG A 89 4.69 0.31 32.55
N LEU A 90 4.48 1.08 31.47
CA LEU A 90 4.85 0.68 30.11
C LEU A 90 6.34 0.89 29.82
N GLN A 91 6.96 1.93 30.40
CA GLN A 91 8.41 2.14 30.33
C GLN A 91 9.19 0.97 30.95
N ILE A 92 8.61 0.34 31.98
CA ILE A 92 9.24 -0.83 32.62
C ILE A 92 9.10 -2.05 31.72
N GLN A 93 7.94 -2.32 31.12
CA GLN A 93 7.73 -3.48 30.23
C GLN A 93 8.59 -3.45 28.96
N GLN A 94 8.72 -2.30 28.30
CA GLN A 94 9.57 -2.17 27.09
C GLN A 94 11.06 -2.41 27.39
N GLN A 95 11.54 -2.03 28.57
CA GLN A 95 12.93 -2.30 28.95
C GLN A 95 13.19 -3.79 29.20
N VAL A 96 12.17 -4.57 29.58
CA VAL A 96 12.34 -6.02 29.80
C VAL A 96 12.40 -6.77 28.47
N GLU A 97 11.62 -6.38 27.46
CA GLU A 97 11.65 -7.02 26.13
C GLU A 97 12.96 -6.74 25.37
N ILE A 98 13.52 -5.53 25.50
CA ILE A 98 14.79 -5.18 24.86
C ILE A 98 15.98 -5.89 25.55
N ALA A 99 15.89 -6.16 26.85
CA ALA A 99 16.93 -6.88 27.59
C ALA A 99 16.88 -8.41 27.39
N GLN A 100 15.89 -8.92 26.67
CA GLN A 100 15.68 -10.36 26.42
C GLN A 100 15.88 -10.77 24.95
N MET A 101 16.27 -9.83 24.07
CA MET A 101 16.81 -10.10 22.74
C MET A 101 18.34 -10.00 22.75
#